data_AF-A0A3M1QQI4-F1
#
_entry.id   AF-A0A3M1QQI4-F1
#
_cell.length_a   1.000
_cell.length_b   1.000
_cell.length_c   1.000
_cell.angle_alpha   90.00
_cell.angle_beta   90.00
_cell.angle_gamma   90.00
#
_symmetry.space_group_name_H-M   'P 1'
#
loop_
_entity.id
_entity.type
_entity.pdbx_description
1 polymer ?
#
loop_
_entity_poly.entity_id
_entity_poly.type
_entity_poly.pdbx_seq_one_letter_code
_entity_poly.pdbx_strand_id
1 'polypeptide(L)' 'LLEAHERSWLAVEIDGATTKEFMLVPGDRVKLTARNGFDLTVGNAGGVTLTVDGKRRPPLGEHGQVVRHLRLP' A
#
# COMPACT_ATOMS: atom_id res chain seq x y z
N LEU A 1 -2.65 0.38 7.43
CA LEU A 1 -1.39 1.11 7.70
C LEU A 1 -0.34 0.56 6.76
N LEU A 2 0.30 1.42 5.98
CA LEU A 2 1.42 1.08 5.13
C LEU A 2 2.65 1.84 5.64
N GLU A 3 3.75 1.14 5.84
CA GLU A 3 5.03 1.71 6.26
C GLU A 3 6.07 1.45 5.16
N ALA A 4 6.81 2.48 4.77
CA ALA A 4 7.88 2.37 3.79
C ALA A 4 9.23 2.18 4.47
N HIS A 5 10.00 1.19 4.01
CA HIS A 5 11.38 0.93 4.43
C HIS A 5 12.37 1.23 3.29
N GLU A 6 11.84 1.37 2.07
CA GLU A 6 12.55 1.85 0.89
C GLU A 6 11.72 2.93 0.18
N ARG A 7 12.29 3.58 -0.84
CA ARG A 7 11.50 4.46 -1.69
C ARG A 7 10.47 3.63 -2.48
N SER A 8 9.20 3.96 -2.33
CA SER A 8 8.09 3.22 -2.93
C SER A 8 7.01 4.18 -3.41
N TRP A 9 6.19 3.73 -4.35
CA TRP A 9 5.02 4.47 -4.82
C TRP A 9 3.76 3.70 -4.47
N LEU A 10 2.73 4.40 -4.00
CA LEU A 10 1.44 3.84 -3.67
C LEU A 10 0.37 4.61 -4.45
N ALA A 11 -0.38 3.92 -5.29
CA ALA A 11 -1.69 4.36 -5.76
C ALA A 11 -2.77 3.57 -5.01
N VAL A 12 -3.79 4.27 -4.53
CA VAL A 12 -4.86 3.67 -3.72
C VAL A 12 -6.21 4.26 -4.09
N GLU A 13 -7.13 3.37 -4.43
CA GLU A 13 -8.56 3.65 -4.46
C GLU A 13 -9.19 3.25 -3.12
N ILE A 14 -10.10 4.06 -2.59
CA ILE A 14 -10.81 3.79 -1.33
C ILE A 14 -12.30 3.88 -1.62
N ASP A 15 -13.04 2.80 -1.34
CA ASP A 15 -14.50 2.76 -1.48
C ASP A 15 -15.04 3.19 -2.87
N GLY A 16 -14.29 2.92 -3.95
CA GLY A 16 -14.70 3.30 -5.32
C GLY A 16 -14.50 4.79 -5.65
N ALA A 17 -13.84 5.55 -4.77
CA ALA A 17 -13.58 6.97 -4.98
C ALA A 17 -12.35 7.21 -5.88
N THR A 18 -12.02 8.47 -6.16
CA THR A 18 -10.83 8.82 -6.95
C THR A 18 -9.54 8.28 -6.33
N THR A 19 -8.66 7.73 -7.17
CA THR A 19 -7.33 7.26 -6.80
C THR A 19 -6.48 8.37 -6.18
N LYS A 20 -5.81 8.05 -5.08
CA LYS A 20 -4.79 8.89 -4.45
C LYS A 20 -3.42 8.28 -4.67
N GLU A 21 -2.43 9.12 -4.88
CA GLU A 21 -1.05 8.69 -5.07
C GLU A 21 -0.11 9.27 -4.02
N PHE A 22 0.86 8.45 -3.59
CA PHE A 22 1.88 8.81 -2.63
C PHE A 22 3.24 8.36 -3.13
N MET A 23 4.22 9.25 -3.10
CA MET A 23 5.63 8.90 -3.17
C MET A 23 6.14 8.79 -1.73
N LEU A 24 6.62 7.62 -1.35
CA LEU A 24 7.02 7.31 0.01
C LEU A 24 8.54 7.18 0.09
N VAL A 25 9.13 7.66 1.17
CA VAL A 25 10.53 7.46 1.54
C VAL A 25 10.65 6.60 2.80
N PRO A 26 11.81 6.00 3.09
CA PRO A 26 11.99 5.19 4.30
C PRO A 26 11.58 5.93 5.57
N GLY A 27 10.74 5.30 6.38
CA GLY A 27 10.17 5.86 7.60
C GLY A 27 8.76 6.45 7.43
N ASP A 28 8.32 6.71 6.19
CA ASP A 28 6.97 7.20 5.94
C ASP A 28 5.91 6.17 6.34
N ARG A 29 4.80 6.69 6.88
CA ARG A 29 3.64 5.90 7.29
C ARG A 29 2.36 6.50 6.72
N VAL A 30 1.58 5.69 6.01
CA VAL A 30 0.27 6.05 5.49
C VAL A 30 -0.80 5.23 6.21
N LYS A 31 -1.67 5.91 6.95
CA LYS A 31 -2.85 5.30 7.59
C LYS A 31 -4.10 5.72 6.82
N LEU A 32 -4.76 4.72 6.24
CA LEU A 32 -6.01 4.88 5.49
C LEU A 32 -7.10 4.03 6.15
N THR A 33 -8.34 4.42 5.92
CA THR A 33 -9.55 3.73 6.38
C THR A 33 -10.54 3.69 5.23
N ALA A 34 -11.21 2.55 5.06
CA ALA A 34 -12.27 2.32 4.09
C ALA A 34 -13.51 1.78 4.81
N ARG A 35 -14.68 1.88 4.19
CA ARG A 35 -15.91 1.21 4.64
C ARG A 35 -16.09 -0.14 3.97
N ASN A 36 -15.75 -0.23 2.69
CA ASN A 36 -15.93 -1.39 1.83
C ASN A 36 -14.59 -2.05 1.45
N GLY A 37 -13.56 -1.24 1.19
CA GLY A 37 -12.22 -1.74 0.94
C GLY A 37 -11.35 -0.83 0.07
N PHE A 38 -10.24 -1.41 -0.38
CA PHE A 38 -9.19 -0.73 -1.12
C PHE A 38 -8.85 -1.46 -2.42
N ASP A 39 -8.46 -0.71 -3.45
CA ASP A 39 -7.71 -1.22 -4.61
C ASP A 39 -6.34 -0.55 -4.63
N LEU A 40 -5.28 -1.33 -4.40
CA LEU A 40 -3.92 -0.82 -4.29
C LEU A 40 -3.08 -1.19 -5.51
N THR A 41 -2.27 -0.23 -5.95
CA THR A 41 -1.07 -0.50 -6.73
C THR A 41 0.15 0.00 -5.97
N VAL A 42 1.16 -0.85 -5.81
CA VAL A 42 2.39 -0.54 -5.09
C VAL A 42 3.58 -0.76 -6.01
N GLY A 43 4.35 0.30 -6.27
CA GLY A 43 5.66 0.25 -6.90
C GLY A 43 6.77 0.09 -5.86
N ASN A 44 7.73 -0.79 -6.14
CA ASN A 44 8.70 -1.30 -5.15
C ASN A 44 7.99 -1.93 -3.94
N ALA A 45 7.22 -3.00 -4.22
CA ALA A 45 6.36 -3.67 -3.26
C ALA A 45 7.12 -4.38 -2.11
N GLY A 46 8.35 -4.84 -2.34
CA GLY A 46 9.23 -5.34 -1.28
C GLY A 46 9.70 -4.26 -0.30
N GLY A 47 9.65 -2.99 -0.73
CA GLY A 47 10.04 -1.83 0.07
C GLY A 47 9.00 -1.38 1.10
N VAL A 48 7.85 -2.04 1.20
CA VAL A 48 6.77 -1.64 2.12
C VAL A 48 6.30 -2.79 3.00
N THR A 49 5.81 -2.43 4.18
CA THR A 49 5.04 -3.34 5.05
C THR A 49 3.60 -2.86 5.13
N LEU A 50 2.67 -3.79 4.92
CA LEU A 50 1.25 -3.52 5.03
C LEU A 50 0.66 -4.21 6.27
N THR A 51 -0.13 -3.46 7.03
CA THR A 51 -0.93 -3.95 8.15
C THR A 51 -2.39 -3.61 7.90
N VAL A 52 -3.25 -4.62 7.89
CA VAL A 52 -4.72 -4.52 7.71
C VAL A 52 -5.37 -5.09 8.96
N ASP A 53 -6.28 -4.34 9.58
CA ASP A 53 -6.99 -4.72 10.82
C ASP A 53 -6.06 -5.22 11.93
N GLY A 54 -4.94 -4.53 12.11
CA GLY A 54 -3.93 -4.86 13.12
C GLY A 54 -3.04 -6.08 12.78
N LYS A 55 -3.29 -6.76 11.66
CA LYS A 55 -2.49 -7.91 11.22
C LYS A 55 -1.53 -7.51 10.12
N ARG A 56 -0.23 -7.70 10.40
CA ARG A 56 0.83 -7.56 9.39
C ARG A 56 0.62 -8.60 8.29
N ARG A 57 0.61 -8.16 7.03
CA ARG A 57 0.53 -9.01 5.86
C ARG A 57 1.93 -9.54 5.49
N PRO A 58 2.01 -10.67 4.77
CA PRO A 58 3.25 -11.06 4.08
C PRO A 58 3.75 -9.93 3.17
N PRO A 59 5.05 -9.94 2.81
CA PRO A 59 5.57 -9.04 1.79
C PRO A 59 4.66 -9.02 0.56
N LEU A 60 4.38 -7.82 0.05
CA LEU A 60 3.46 -7.67 -1.08
C LEU A 60 4.09 -8.15 -2.38
N GLY A 61 5.42 -8.09 -2.47
CA GLY A 61 6.22 -8.55 -3.59
C GLY A 61 7.71 -8.40 -3.30
N GLU A 62 8.52 -8.56 -4.33
CA GLU A 62 9.98 -8.43 -4.28
C GLU A 62 10.45 -6.97 -4.37
N HIS A 63 11.73 -6.74 -4.10
CA HIS A 63 12.39 -5.45 -4.33
C HIS A 63 12.23 -4.99 -5.79
N GLY A 64 11.84 -3.73 -5.98
CA GLY A 64 11.57 -3.11 -7.28
C GLY A 64 10.29 -3.59 -7.99
N GLN A 65 9.63 -4.64 -7.50
CA GLN A 65 8.43 -5.18 -8.14
C GLN A 65 7.26 -4.20 -8.04
N VAL A 66 6.46 -4.12 -9.11
CA VAL A 66 5.17 -3.43 -9.09
C VAL A 66 4.04 -4.45 -8.95
N VAL A 67 3.26 -4.32 -7.89
CA VAL A 67 2.05 -5.10 -7.63
C VAL A 67 0.84 -4.22 -7.95
N ARG A 68 -0.07 -4.69 -8.81
CA ARG A 68 -1.25 -3.94 -9.27
C ARG A 68 -2.53 -4.60 -8.82
N HIS A 69 -3.57 -3.79 -8.63
CA HIS A 69 -4.94 -4.24 -8.33
C HIS A 69 -5.02 -5.19 -7.13
N LEU A 70 -4.22 -4.92 -6.10
CA LEU A 70 -4.29 -5.64 -4.84
C LEU A 70 -5.53 -5.17 -4.09
N ARG A 71 -6.56 -6.01 -4.09
CA ARG A 71 -7.80 -5.75 -3.38
C ARG A 71 -7.71 -6.18 -1.93
N LEU A 72 -8.11 -5.27 -1.04
CA LEU A 72 -8.14 -5.51 0.40
C LEU A 72 -9.51 -5.12 0.96
N PRO A 73 -9.97 -5.81 2.01
CA PRO A 73 -11.10 -5.35 2.80
C PRO A 73 -10.77 -4.03 3.52
#